data_AF-A0A4Y9LZC3-F1
#
_entry.id   AF-A0A4Y9LZC3-F1
#
_cell.length_a   1.000
_cell.length_b   1.000
_cell.length_c   1.000
_cell.angle_alpha   90.00
_cell.angle_beta   90.00
_cell.angle_gamma   90.00
#
_symmetry.space_group_name_H-M   'P 1'
#
loop_
_entity.id
_entity.type
_entity.pdbx_description
1 polymer ?
#
loop_
_entity_poly.entity_id
_entity_poly.type
_entity_poly.pdbx_seq_one_letter_code
_entity_poly.pdbx_strand_id
1 'polypeptide(L)'
;MNTTALAPNIEPRRGDCENAAQLQNQASNRTKIEANADAMDEPALRKRPRSAFDLDGIVVMPTAAECRELAKSYRSQANECGISPRRAALLRNIANSLSGLASQLEMLAADATKHS
;
A
#
# COMPACT_ATOMS: atom_id res chain seq x y z
N MET A 1 26.72 37.47 36.64
CA MET A 1 25.85 36.31 36.90
C MET A 1 24.49 36.68 36.32
N ASN A 2 24.31 36.48 35.01
CA ASN A 2 23.49 35.42 34.35
C ASN A 2 22.01 35.52 34.74
N THR A 3 20.99 35.54 33.86
CA THR A 3 20.84 35.56 32.39
C THR A 3 19.35 35.85 32.15
N THR A 4 19.02 36.61 31.12
CA THR A 4 17.66 36.77 30.55
C THR A 4 17.04 35.41 30.21
N ALA A 5 15.78 35.16 30.55
CA ALA A 5 15.01 34.02 30.01
C ALA A 5 13.67 34.53 29.45
N LEU A 6 13.52 34.44 28.12
CA LEU A 6 12.29 34.66 27.36
C LEU A 6 11.74 33.31 26.87
N ALA A 7 10.39 33.21 26.90
CA ALA A 7 9.50 32.42 26.02
C ALA A 7 9.32 30.90 26.28
N PRO A 8 8.29 30.22 25.70
CA PRO A 8 6.85 30.54 25.66
C PRO A 8 5.89 29.31 25.85
N ASN A 9 4.59 29.63 25.83
CA ASN A 9 3.32 28.85 25.77
C ASN A 9 3.27 27.64 24.78
N ILE A 10 2.61 26.51 25.12
CA ILE A 10 2.23 25.44 24.14
C ILE A 10 0.89 24.76 24.52
N GLU A 11 -0.21 25.18 23.90
CA GLU A 11 -1.43 24.39 23.76
C GLU A 11 -1.20 23.21 22.77
N PRO A 12 -1.88 22.04 22.94
CA PRO A 12 -1.70 20.89 22.07
C PRO A 12 -2.14 21.21 20.63
N ARG A 13 -1.24 20.97 19.66
CA ARG A 13 -1.43 21.22 18.23
C ARG A 13 -1.96 19.95 17.57
N ARG A 14 -2.73 20.08 16.47
CA ARG A 14 -3.31 18.99 15.64
C ARG A 14 -2.40 17.80 15.26
N GLY A 15 -1.08 17.85 15.52
CA GLY A 15 -0.16 16.71 15.38
C GLY A 15 -0.31 15.62 16.46
N ASP A 16 -1.07 15.88 17.53
CA ASP A 16 -1.26 14.90 18.61
C ASP A 16 -2.20 13.73 18.19
N CYS A 17 -3.03 13.92 17.16
CA CYS A 17 -3.91 12.88 16.62
C CYS A 17 -3.17 11.84 15.75
N GLU A 18 -2.09 12.24 15.07
CA GLU A 18 -1.28 11.34 14.23
C GLU A 18 -0.52 10.31 15.09
N ASN A 19 -0.15 10.72 16.30
CA ASN A 19 0.62 9.91 17.25
C ASN A 19 -0.25 8.85 17.96
N ALA A 20 -1.49 9.20 18.34
CA ALA A 20 -2.41 8.29 19.00
C ALA A 20 -2.87 7.13 18.09
N ALA A 21 -3.11 7.41 16.81
CA ALA A 21 -3.45 6.39 15.82
C ALA A 21 -2.26 5.45 15.51
N GLN A 22 -1.02 5.97 15.54
CA GLN A 22 0.20 5.16 15.41
C GLN A 22 0.41 4.23 16.61
N LEU A 23 0.16 4.70 17.83
CA LEU A 23 0.27 3.87 19.04
C LEU A 23 -0.76 2.73 19.06
N GLN A 24 -2.00 3.00 18.65
CA GLN A 24 -3.07 2.00 18.54
C GLN A 24 -2.74 0.92 17.49
N ASN A 25 -2.19 1.33 16.34
CA ASN A 25 -1.78 0.43 15.27
C ASN A 25 -0.53 -0.40 15.65
N GLN A 26 0.43 0.18 16.38
CA GLN A 26 1.57 -0.57 16.91
C GLN A 26 1.15 -1.60 17.95
N ALA A 27 0.22 -1.27 18.85
CA ALA A 27 -0.31 -2.22 19.82
C ALA A 27 -1.05 -3.39 19.13
N SER A 28 -1.92 -3.08 18.16
CA SER A 28 -2.69 -4.10 17.41
C SER A 28 -1.80 -5.00 16.55
N ASN A 29 -0.70 -4.46 16.02
CA ASN A 29 0.28 -5.25 15.27
C ASN A 29 1.17 -6.11 16.18
N ARG A 30 1.52 -5.62 17.38
CA ARG A 30 2.35 -6.36 18.34
C ARG A 30 1.64 -7.61 18.88
N THR A 31 0.36 -7.50 19.23
CA THR A 31 -0.42 -8.65 19.74
C THR A 31 -0.64 -9.75 18.69
N LYS A 32 -0.62 -9.40 17.39
CA LYS A 32 -0.77 -10.36 16.29
C LYS A 32 0.53 -11.09 15.93
N ILE A 33 1.69 -10.53 16.31
CA ILE A 33 3.00 -11.15 16.08
C ILE A 33 3.33 -12.13 17.22
N GLU A 34 3.02 -11.78 18.47
CA GLU A 34 3.34 -12.62 19.63
C GLU A 34 2.50 -13.90 19.72
N ALA A 35 1.33 -13.98 19.05
CA ALA A 35 0.52 -15.21 18.98
C ALA A 35 1.02 -16.26 17.97
N ASN A 36 2.01 -15.94 17.14
CA ASN A 36 2.49 -16.81 16.04
C ASN A 36 3.87 -17.44 16.32
N ALA A 37 4.46 -17.24 17.50
CA ALA A 37 5.84 -17.63 17.79
C ALA A 37 6.03 -18.99 18.50
N ASP A 38 4.96 -19.74 18.80
CA ASP A 38 5.05 -21.03 19.51
C ASP A 38 4.55 -22.23 18.67
N ALA A 39 4.94 -22.32 17.39
CA ALA A 39 4.76 -23.56 16.62
C ALA A 39 5.83 -23.76 15.52
N MET A 40 6.90 -24.48 15.90
CA MET A 40 7.71 -25.43 15.11
C MET A 40 8.59 -24.96 13.92
N ASP A 41 9.92 -24.97 14.15
CA ASP A 41 11.05 -25.61 13.42
C ASP A 41 11.09 -25.77 11.86
N GLU A 42 12.05 -25.05 11.23
CA GLU A 42 12.85 -25.28 9.97
C GLU A 42 12.20 -25.31 8.54
N PRO A 43 12.95 -25.00 7.44
CA PRO A 43 12.86 -23.74 6.71
C PRO A 43 12.41 -23.98 5.25
N ALA A 44 11.10 -23.99 5.02
CA ALA A 44 10.61 -23.91 3.66
C ALA A 44 10.60 -22.43 3.24
N LEU A 45 11.51 -22.06 2.33
CA LEU A 45 11.34 -20.90 1.44
C LEU A 45 9.88 -20.82 1.01
N ARG A 46 9.10 -19.95 1.67
CA ARG A 46 7.84 -19.48 1.11
C ARG A 46 8.23 -18.72 -0.15
N LYS A 47 8.17 -19.47 -1.25
CA LYS A 47 8.05 -19.00 -2.60
C LYS A 47 7.01 -17.87 -2.57
N ARG A 48 7.47 -16.63 -2.42
CA ARG A 48 6.80 -15.54 -3.12
C ARG A 48 6.74 -16.07 -4.56
N PRO A 49 5.59 -16.11 -5.25
CA PRO A 49 5.64 -16.21 -6.69
C PRO A 49 6.43 -14.99 -7.16
N ARG A 50 7.74 -15.23 -7.36
CA ARG A 50 8.60 -14.39 -8.17
C ARG A 50 8.02 -14.55 -9.56
N SER A 51 7.67 -13.39 -10.11
CA SER A 51 7.18 -13.13 -11.45
C SER A 51 5.82 -13.75 -11.82
N ALA A 52 4.83 -12.86 -12.01
CA ALA A 52 3.77 -13.04 -13.01
C ALA A 52 4.33 -12.96 -14.46
N PHE A 53 5.60 -13.33 -14.65
CA PHE A 53 6.34 -13.33 -15.91
C PHE A 53 7.16 -14.62 -15.87
N ASP A 54 6.55 -15.76 -16.18
CA ASP A 54 7.19 -16.94 -16.80
C ASP A 54 6.25 -18.16 -16.69
N LEU A 55 5.35 -18.27 -17.67
CA LEU A 55 4.94 -19.54 -18.30
C LEU A 55 4.75 -19.22 -19.80
N ASP A 56 5.61 -19.77 -20.66
CA ASP A 56 5.51 -19.79 -22.14
C ASP A 56 5.44 -18.47 -22.93
N GLY A 57 5.89 -17.34 -22.39
CA GLY A 57 5.93 -16.07 -23.16
C GLY A 57 4.55 -15.53 -23.54
N ILE A 58 3.47 -16.12 -23.01
CA ILE A 58 2.13 -15.57 -23.13
C ILE A 58 1.99 -14.48 -22.05
N VAL A 59 2.08 -13.23 -22.49
CA VAL A 59 1.75 -12.08 -21.64
C VAL A 59 0.24 -12.10 -21.42
N VAL A 60 -0.20 -12.68 -20.31
CA VAL A 60 -1.60 -12.66 -19.91
C VAL A 60 -1.96 -11.24 -19.49
N MET A 61 -2.88 -10.63 -20.23
CA MET A 61 -3.41 -9.33 -19.87
C MET A 61 -4.23 -9.43 -18.58
N PRO A 62 -3.97 -8.58 -17.57
CA PRO A 62 -4.79 -8.56 -16.36
C PRO A 62 -6.21 -8.12 -16.69
N THR A 63 -7.17 -8.65 -15.94
CA THR A 63 -8.58 -8.27 -16.00
C THR A 63 -8.80 -6.87 -15.39
N ALA A 64 -9.94 -6.24 -15.72
CA ALA A 64 -10.30 -4.94 -15.14
C ALA A 64 -10.37 -4.98 -13.60
N ALA A 65 -10.88 -6.07 -13.04
CA ALA A 65 -10.97 -6.27 -11.59
C ALA A 65 -9.57 -6.36 -10.95
N GLU A 66 -8.64 -7.11 -11.55
CA GLU A 66 -7.26 -7.22 -11.07
C GLU A 66 -6.54 -5.87 -11.14
N CYS A 67 -6.74 -5.10 -12.21
CA CYS A 67 -6.20 -3.74 -12.31
C CYS A 67 -6.72 -2.84 -11.18
N ARG A 68 -8.01 -2.93 -10.81
CA ARG A 68 -8.59 -2.15 -9.69
C ARG A 68 -8.00 -2.57 -8.34
N GLU A 69 -7.83 -3.87 -8.09
CA GLU A 69 -7.23 -4.36 -6.85
C GLU A 69 -5.75 -3.97 -6.72
N LEU A 70 -4.98 -4.10 -7.81
CA LEU A 70 -3.59 -3.63 -7.84
C LEU A 70 -3.52 -2.10 -7.61
N ALA A 71 -4.42 -1.32 -8.22
CA ALA A 71 -4.48 0.12 -8.01
C ALA A 71 -4.73 0.48 -6.53
N LYS A 72 -5.65 -0.23 -5.85
CA LYS A 72 -5.90 -0.05 -4.41
C LYS A 72 -4.66 -0.37 -3.57
N SER A 73 -4.00 -1.49 -3.86
CA SER A 73 -2.76 -1.89 -3.18
C SER A 73 -1.67 -0.84 -3.32
N TYR A 74 -1.43 -0.32 -4.53
CA TYR A 74 -0.44 0.72 -4.76
C TYR A 74 -0.80 2.05 -4.11
N ARG A 75 -2.09 2.43 -4.04
CA ARG A 75 -2.53 3.61 -3.26
C ARG A 75 -2.27 3.43 -1.77
N SER A 76 -2.54 2.25 -1.23
CA SER A 76 -2.25 1.94 0.17
C SER A 76 -0.76 2.09 0.45
N GLN A 77 0.10 1.48 -0.38
CA GLN A 77 1.56 1.60 -0.26
C GLN A 77 2.05 3.04 -0.42
N ALA A 78 1.38 3.87 -1.22
CA ALA A 78 1.71 5.29 -1.39
C ALA A 78 1.30 6.16 -0.19
N ASN A 79 0.50 5.63 0.73
CA ASN A 79 0.07 6.30 1.95
C ASN A 79 0.78 5.74 3.19
N GLU A 80 1.69 4.76 3.03
CA GLU A 80 2.49 4.23 4.12
C GLU A 80 3.42 5.30 4.69
N CYS A 81 3.52 5.35 6.02
CA CYS A 81 4.41 6.28 6.71
C CYS A 81 5.88 5.87 6.49
N GLY A 82 6.75 6.84 6.21
CA GLY A 82 8.19 6.61 6.03
C GLY A 82 8.65 6.30 4.60
N ILE A 83 7.74 6.34 3.61
CA ILE A 83 8.14 6.26 2.20
C ILE A 83 8.64 7.62 1.69
N SER A 84 9.58 7.61 0.74
CA SER A 84 10.05 8.86 0.13
C SER A 84 8.95 9.51 -0.73
N PRO A 85 8.90 10.85 -0.82
CA PRO A 85 7.91 11.55 -1.64
C PRO A 85 7.92 11.10 -3.11
N ARG A 86 9.12 10.84 -3.65
CA ARG A 86 9.31 10.31 -5.01
C ARG A 86 8.68 8.93 -5.18
N ARG A 87 8.88 8.03 -4.21
CA ARG A 87 8.29 6.69 -4.24
C ARG A 87 6.77 6.76 -4.12
N ALA A 88 6.26 7.59 -3.22
CA ALA A 88 4.83 7.82 -3.07
C ALA A 88 4.18 8.33 -4.37
N ALA A 89 4.84 9.28 -5.05
CA ALA A 89 4.37 9.79 -6.34
C ALA A 89 4.35 8.69 -7.42
N LEU A 90 5.39 7.87 -7.50
CA LEU A 90 5.45 6.78 -8.47
C LEU A 90 4.34 5.75 -8.23
N LEU A 91 4.11 5.35 -6.97
CA LEU A 91 3.06 4.40 -6.60
C LEU A 91 1.66 4.96 -6.94
N ARG A 92 1.43 6.26 -6.71
CA ARG A 92 0.18 6.94 -7.12
C ARG A 92 -0.01 6.95 -8.63
N ASN A 93 1.06 7.24 -9.39
CA ASN A 93 0.99 7.22 -10.85
C ASN A 93 0.66 5.83 -11.39
N ILE A 94 1.32 4.78 -10.87
CA ILE A 94 1.03 3.40 -11.23
C ILE A 94 -0.44 3.05 -10.92
N ALA A 95 -0.93 3.40 -9.73
CA ALA A 95 -2.33 3.16 -9.38
C ALA A 95 -3.33 3.88 -10.29
N ASN A 96 -3.01 5.09 -10.74
CA ASN A 96 -3.84 5.85 -11.67
C ASN A 96 -3.85 5.21 -13.05
N SER A 97 -2.69 4.78 -13.57
CA SER A 97 -2.59 4.06 -14.84
C SER A 97 -3.38 2.75 -14.82
N LEU A 98 -3.28 1.97 -13.73
CA LEU A 98 -4.05 0.74 -13.56
C LEU A 98 -5.56 1.00 -13.49
N SER A 99 -5.98 2.08 -12.82
CA SER A 99 -7.39 2.47 -12.79
C SER A 99 -7.90 2.85 -14.19
N GLY A 100 -7.09 3.58 -14.96
CA GLY A 100 -7.41 3.94 -16.34
C GLY A 100 -7.51 2.72 -17.25
N LEU A 101 -6.57 1.78 -17.13
CA LEU A 101 -6.60 0.52 -17.88
C LEU A 101 -7.84 -0.32 -17.54
N ALA A 102 -8.23 -0.39 -16.26
CA ALA A 102 -9.45 -1.09 -15.86
C ALA A 102 -10.70 -0.53 -16.57
N SER A 103 -10.85 0.79 -16.62
CA SER A 103 -11.96 1.43 -17.34
C SER A 103 -11.92 1.12 -18.84
N GLN A 104 -10.73 1.10 -19.45
CA GLN A 104 -10.59 0.76 -20.87
C GLN A 104 -10.97 -0.70 -21.16
N LEU A 105 -10.59 -1.63 -20.29
CA LEU A 105 -10.97 -3.05 -20.41
C LEU A 105 -12.48 -3.24 -20.25
N GLU A 106 -13.13 -2.51 -19.35
CA GLU A 106 -14.59 -2.54 -19.20
C GLU A 106 -15.31 -2.01 -20.45
N MET A 107 -14.82 -0.91 -21.04
CA MET A 107 -15.36 -0.39 -22.30
C MET A 107 -15.17 -1.40 -23.44
N LEU A 108 -13.99 -2.01 -23.55
CA LEU A 108 -13.71 -3.02 -24.56
C LEU A 108 -14.60 -4.26 -24.41
N ALA A 109 -14.84 -4.70 -23.18
CA ALA A 109 -15.77 -5.79 -22.89
C ALA A 109 -17.21 -5.43 -23.28
N ALA A 110 -17.64 -4.20 -22.98
CA ALA A 110 -18.97 -3.72 -23.36
C ALA A 110 -19.12 -3.64 -24.88
N ASP A 111 -18.10 -3.21 -25.61
CA ASP A 111 -18.15 -3.14 -27.07
C ASP A 111 -18.13 -4.53 -27.72
N ALA A 112 -17.38 -5.48 -27.16
CA ALA A 112 -17.39 -6.88 -27.62
C ALA A 112 -18.81 -7.50 -27.57
N THR A 113 -19.64 -7.13 -26.58
CA THR A 113 -21.03 -7.61 -26.47
C THR A 113 -22.01 -6.95 -27.44
N LYS A 114 -21.67 -5.80 -28.03
CA LYS A 114 -22.53 -5.10 -29.00
C LYS A 114 -22.34 -5.59 -30.44
N HIS A 115 -21.20 -6.21 -30.72
CA HIS A 115 -20.81 -6.70 -32.05
C HIS A 115 -20.88 -8.23 -32.18
N SER A 116 -21.40 -8.92 -31.16
CA SER A 116 -21.71 -10.36 -31.16
C SER A 116 -23.18 -10.60 -31.46
#